data_AF-A0A0R3PM60-F1
#
_entry.id   AF-A0A0R3PM60-F1
#
_cell.length_a   1.000
_cell.length_b   1.000
_cell.length_c   1.000
_cell.angle_alpha   90.00
_cell.angle_beta   90.00
_cell.angle_gamma   90.00
#
_symmetry.space_group_name_H-M   'P 1'
#
loop_
_entity.id
_entity.type
_entity.pdbx_description
1 polymer ?
#
loop_
_entity_poly.entity_id
_entity_poly.type
_entity_poly.pdbx_seq_one_letter_code
_entity_poly.pdbx_strand_id
1 'polypeptide(L)'
;MFLKLPVFLLQDIPDGDVLIHAGDFTNFGSESELIKFNEDIGTFPLCRLPHKHKIVVAGNHDLGFDDSEEMNGRLPQYQGHGTPKGYRLLKDVIWLHDKGVKFDGVTFFGSSWHPLYGYPFYTPRPKLEEKWRSLPSGIEILITHTPALGEQPFIFHICF
;
A
#
# COMPACT_ATOMS: atom_id res chain seq x y z
N MET A 1 6.92 -0.59 18.48
CA MET A 1 6.05 -1.76 18.66
C MET A 1 5.86 -2.34 17.27
N PHE A 2 6.44 -3.51 16.98
CA PHE A 2 6.26 -4.15 15.68
C PHE A 2 4.78 -4.49 15.53
N LEU A 3 4.08 -3.90 14.56
CA LEU A 3 2.87 -4.51 14.03
C LEU A 3 3.30 -5.82 13.35
N LYS A 4 3.51 -6.87 14.16
CA LYS A 4 3.37 -8.22 13.64
C LYS A 4 1.93 -8.27 13.16
N LEU A 5 1.69 -8.48 11.87
CA LEU A 5 0.50 -9.23 11.49
C LEU A 5 0.60 -10.53 12.28
N PRO A 6 -0.20 -10.76 13.34
CA PRO A 6 -0.15 -12.03 14.04
C PRO A 6 -0.42 -13.11 12.99
N VAL A 7 0.37 -14.18 13.02
CA VAL A 7 0.25 -15.33 12.09
C VAL A 7 -1.20 -15.84 11.99
N PHE A 8 -2.00 -15.64 13.04
CA PHE A 8 -3.44 -15.93 13.04
C PHE A 8 -4.25 -15.12 12.01
N LEU A 9 -3.93 -13.84 11.74
CA LEU A 9 -4.65 -13.06 10.71
C LEU A 9 -4.38 -13.54 9.30
N LEU A 10 -3.23 -14.18 9.03
CA LEU A 10 -2.94 -14.77 7.72
C LEU A 10 -3.73 -16.07 7.48
N GLN A 11 -4.13 -16.77 8.55
CA GLN A 11 -4.92 -18.01 8.46
C GLN A 11 -6.39 -17.76 8.12
N ASP A 12 -6.89 -16.55 8.39
CA ASP A 12 -8.29 -16.14 8.17
C ASP A 12 -8.49 -15.41 6.83
N ILE A 13 -7.44 -15.28 6.00
CA ILE A 13 -7.58 -14.68 4.67
C ILE A 13 -8.23 -15.72 3.75
N PRO A 14 -9.43 -15.46 3.22
CA PRO A 14 -10.12 -16.41 2.34
C PRO A 14 -9.37 -16.59 1.03
N ASP A 15 -9.65 -17.70 0.34
CA ASP A 15 -9.21 -17.88 -1.04
C ASP A 15 -9.82 -16.80 -1.94
N GLY A 16 -9.07 -16.39 -2.96
CA GLY A 16 -9.53 -15.43 -3.97
C GLY A 16 -8.49 -15.21 -5.07
N ASP A 17 -8.88 -14.56 -6.15
CA ASP A 17 -7.99 -14.30 -7.28
C ASP A 17 -6.98 -13.18 -7.02
N VAL A 18 -7.43 -12.11 -6.35
CA VAL A 18 -6.64 -10.88 -6.13
C VAL A 18 -6.66 -10.48 -4.66
N LEU A 19 -5.49 -10.46 -4.03
CA LEU A 19 -5.29 -9.88 -2.71
C LEU A 19 -4.89 -8.41 -2.83
N ILE A 20 -5.51 -7.54 -2.03
CA ILE A 20 -5.21 -6.10 -2.00
C ILE A 20 -4.83 -5.68 -0.58
N HIS A 21 -3.67 -5.03 -0.43
CA HIS A 21 -3.28 -4.36 0.83
C HIS A 21 -3.24 -2.83 0.64
N ALA A 22 -4.04 -2.11 1.43
CA ALA A 22 -4.26 -0.67 1.29
C ALA A 22 -3.30 0.21 2.13
N GLY A 23 -1.99 -0.08 2.07
CA GLY A 23 -0.96 0.68 2.79
C GLY A 23 -0.73 0.25 4.23
N ASP A 24 0.29 0.86 4.85
CA ASP A 24 0.74 0.64 6.23
C ASP A 24 1.10 -0.82 6.53
N PHE A 25 1.84 -1.45 5.61
CA PHE A 25 2.41 -2.77 5.84
C PHE A 25 3.75 -2.73 6.60
N THR A 26 4.32 -1.54 6.81
CA THR A 26 5.47 -1.31 7.69
C THR A 26 5.14 -0.27 8.77
N ASN A 27 5.97 -0.14 9.81
CA ASN A 27 5.87 0.97 10.78
C ASN A 27 6.80 2.13 10.43
N PHE A 28 7.98 1.80 9.88
CA PHE A 28 9.06 2.75 9.60
C PHE A 28 9.72 2.53 8.23
N GLY A 29 9.16 1.70 7.36
CA GLY A 29 9.73 1.38 6.04
C GLY A 29 11.13 0.77 6.08
N SER A 30 11.51 0.10 7.18
CA SER A 30 12.84 -0.51 7.29
C SER A 30 13.00 -1.71 6.37
N GLU A 31 14.22 -1.98 5.89
CA GLU A 31 14.50 -3.10 4.98
C GLU A 31 14.03 -4.45 5.56
N SER A 32 14.22 -4.66 6.86
CA SER A 32 13.76 -5.88 7.53
C SER A 32 12.23 -6.02 7.59
N GLU A 33 11.50 -4.91 7.78
CA GLU A 33 10.03 -4.92 7.69
C GLU A 33 9.56 -5.22 6.26
N LEU A 34 10.23 -4.67 5.25
CA LEU A 34 9.88 -4.88 3.84
C LEU A 34 10.13 -6.32 3.38
N ILE A 35 11.28 -6.88 3.74
CA ILE A 35 11.61 -8.29 3.48
C ILE A 35 10.59 -9.17 4.17
N LYS A 36 10.33 -8.94 5.46
CA LYS A 36 9.36 -9.71 6.22
C LYS A 36 7.96 -9.63 5.62
N PHE A 37 7.49 -8.44 5.24
CA PHE A 37 6.19 -8.29 4.59
C PHE A 37 6.13 -9.05 3.27
N ASN A 38 7.16 -8.93 2.43
CA ASN A 38 7.22 -9.67 1.17
C ASN A 38 7.19 -11.20 1.39
N GLU A 39 7.86 -11.70 2.42
CA GLU A 39 7.82 -13.12 2.81
C GLU A 39 6.44 -13.54 3.33
N ASP A 40 5.82 -12.72 4.18
CA ASP A 40 4.52 -12.99 4.80
C ASP A 40 3.37 -13.00 3.77
N ILE A 41 3.38 -12.05 2.82
CA ILE A 41 2.36 -11.93 1.77
C ILE A 41 2.67 -12.79 0.54
N GLY A 42 3.93 -13.19 0.37
CA GLY A 42 4.47 -13.80 -0.83
C GLY A 42 4.18 -15.30 -0.94
N THR A 43 5.08 -16.01 -1.62
CA THR A 43 4.91 -17.44 -1.93
C THR A 43 5.88 -18.35 -1.16
N PHE A 44 6.67 -17.77 -0.25
CA PHE A 44 7.72 -18.45 0.51
C PHE A 44 7.11 -19.43 1.55
N PRO A 45 7.76 -20.57 1.86
CA PRO A 45 7.10 -21.84 2.14
C PRO A 45 6.37 -21.94 3.49
N LEU A 46 6.34 -20.90 4.33
CA LEU A 46 5.68 -20.93 5.64
C LEU A 46 4.34 -20.20 5.69
N CYS A 47 4.01 -19.34 4.71
CA CYS A 47 2.73 -18.60 4.63
C CYS A 47 2.37 -18.44 3.14
N ARG A 48 1.54 -19.33 2.60
CA ARG A 48 1.06 -19.23 1.20
C ARG A 48 -0.32 -18.61 1.17
N LEU A 49 -0.41 -17.32 0.84
CA LEU A 49 -1.68 -16.76 0.38
C LEU A 49 -1.90 -17.19 -1.07
N PRO A 50 -2.96 -17.97 -1.37
CA PRO A 50 -3.12 -18.66 -2.65
C PRO A 50 -3.46 -17.74 -3.83
N HIS A 51 -3.73 -16.48 -3.54
CA HIS A 51 -4.08 -15.46 -4.52
C HIS A 51 -3.09 -15.37 -5.68
N LYS A 52 -3.62 -15.46 -6.90
CA LYS A 52 -2.89 -15.38 -8.17
C LYS A 52 -2.21 -14.02 -8.33
N HIS A 53 -2.89 -12.96 -7.92
CA HIS A 53 -2.39 -11.59 -7.96
C HIS A 53 -2.40 -10.97 -6.57
N LYS A 54 -1.37 -10.17 -6.28
CA LYS A 54 -1.22 -9.47 -4.99
C LYS A 54 -0.86 -8.02 -5.29
N ILE A 55 -1.71 -7.09 -4.87
CA ILE A 55 -1.59 -5.66 -5.12
C ILE A 55 -1.38 -4.94 -3.80
N VAL A 56 -0.48 -3.97 -3.77
CA VAL A 56 -0.29 -3.11 -2.61
C VAL A 56 -0.21 -1.64 -3.04
N VAL A 57 -0.78 -0.75 -2.24
CA VAL A 57 -0.44 0.69 -2.26
C VAL A 57 0.32 1.01 -0.99
N ALA A 58 1.17 2.04 -1.02
CA ALA A 58 1.85 2.50 0.20
C ALA A 58 0.92 3.39 1.03
N GLY A 59 1.04 3.29 2.35
CA GLY A 59 0.41 4.17 3.33
C GLY A 59 1.38 5.17 3.92
N ASN A 60 0.96 5.83 5.00
CA ASN A 60 1.76 6.86 5.63
C ASN A 60 2.98 6.31 6.39
N HIS A 61 2.96 5.04 6.81
CA HIS A 61 4.09 4.41 7.51
C HIS A 61 5.12 3.74 6.61
N ASP A 62 4.83 3.63 5.30
CA ASP A 62 5.72 3.01 4.32
C ASP A 62 6.81 3.98 3.85
N LEU A 63 7.64 4.40 4.81
CA LEU A 63 8.68 5.42 4.63
C LEU A 63 9.70 5.02 3.55
N GLY A 64 10.01 5.96 2.64
CA GLY A 64 10.95 5.75 1.53
C GLY A 64 10.30 5.24 0.24
N PHE A 65 8.97 5.16 0.19
CA PHE A 65 8.23 4.84 -1.03
C PHE A 65 7.92 6.07 -1.90
N ASP A 66 7.86 7.27 -1.31
CA ASP A 66 7.67 8.52 -2.03
C ASP A 66 9.02 9.07 -2.52
N ASP A 67 9.30 8.87 -3.81
CA ASP A 67 10.52 9.35 -4.47
C ASP A 67 10.59 10.88 -4.58
N SER A 68 9.48 11.59 -4.32
CA SER A 68 9.38 13.06 -4.36
C SER A 68 9.39 13.72 -2.98
N GLU A 69 9.44 12.93 -1.91
CA GLU A 69 9.35 13.43 -0.55
C GLU A 69 10.62 14.17 -0.10
N GLU A 70 10.43 15.34 0.50
CA GLU A 70 11.47 16.04 1.24
C GLU A 70 11.53 15.52 2.68
N MET A 71 12.65 14.92 3.09
CA MET A 71 12.82 14.29 4.41
C MET A 71 12.52 15.24 5.58
N ASN A 72 12.83 16.54 5.42
CA ASN A 72 12.55 17.58 6.42
C ASN A 72 11.05 17.87 6.60
N GLY A 73 10.22 17.42 5.66
CA GLY A 73 8.76 17.50 5.75
C GLY A 73 8.16 16.46 6.70
N ARG A 74 8.91 15.43 7.13
CA ARG A 74 8.43 14.42 8.07
C ARG A 74 8.39 14.92 9.51
N LEU A 75 7.49 14.34 10.31
CA LEU A 75 7.54 14.50 11.76
C LEU A 75 8.91 14.03 12.29
N PRO A 76 9.48 14.69 13.32
CA PRO A 76 10.84 14.41 13.79
C PRO A 76 11.12 12.94 14.09
N GLN A 77 10.14 12.18 14.61
CA GLN A 77 10.31 10.77 14.93
C GLN A 77 10.45 9.84 13.71
N TYR A 78 10.14 10.31 12.50
CA TYR A 78 10.25 9.54 11.25
C TYR A 78 11.40 9.99 10.35
N GLN A 79 12.13 11.03 10.77
CA GLN A 79 13.31 11.51 10.05
C GLN A 79 14.45 10.49 10.19
N GLY A 80 15.14 10.22 9.09
CA GLY A 80 16.22 9.22 9.05
C GLY A 80 15.75 7.76 9.01
N HIS A 81 14.45 7.52 9.03
CA HIS A 81 13.85 6.19 8.81
C HIS A 81 13.43 5.99 7.35
N GLY A 82 13.05 4.76 7.02
CA GLY A 82 12.67 4.36 5.67
C GLY A 82 13.82 3.85 4.83
N THR A 83 13.47 3.02 3.85
CA THR A 83 14.40 2.48 2.86
C THR A 83 14.12 3.21 1.54
N PRO A 84 15.04 4.05 1.04
CA PRO A 84 14.84 4.73 -0.24
C PRO A 84 14.53 3.73 -1.35
N LYS A 85 13.41 3.92 -2.04
CA LYS A 85 12.90 2.99 -3.06
C LYS A 85 12.63 1.59 -2.52
N GLY A 86 12.17 1.50 -1.28
CA GLY A 86 11.87 0.25 -0.57
C GLY A 86 10.89 -0.66 -1.32
N TYR A 87 10.00 -0.08 -2.15
CA TYR A 87 9.12 -0.82 -3.05
C TYR A 87 9.85 -1.81 -3.98
N ARG A 88 11.16 -1.62 -4.23
CA ARG A 88 11.96 -2.54 -5.05
C ARG A 88 12.26 -3.86 -4.36
N LEU A 89 12.11 -3.93 -3.04
CA LEU A 89 12.29 -5.16 -2.25
C LEU A 89 11.04 -6.05 -2.29
N LEU A 90 9.90 -5.49 -2.70
CA LEU A 90 8.64 -6.20 -2.86
C LEU A 90 8.63 -6.97 -4.19
N LYS A 91 9.00 -8.25 -4.17
CA LYS A 91 9.13 -9.12 -5.36
C LYS A 91 7.88 -9.94 -5.66
N ASP A 92 7.10 -10.27 -4.63
CA ASP A 92 5.93 -11.15 -4.75
C ASP A 92 4.61 -10.38 -4.87
N VAL A 93 4.66 -9.04 -4.88
CA VAL A 93 3.50 -8.16 -4.99
C VAL A 93 3.71 -7.06 -6.02
N ILE A 94 2.60 -6.52 -6.50
CA ILE A 94 2.57 -5.41 -7.43
C ILE A 94 2.26 -4.15 -6.64
N TRP A 95 3.29 -3.33 -6.40
CA TRP A 95 3.11 -2.00 -5.83
C TRP A 95 2.55 -1.03 -6.88
N LEU A 96 1.44 -0.37 -6.55
CA LEU A 96 0.80 0.65 -7.36
C LEU A 96 0.90 2.03 -6.69
N HIS A 97 1.27 3.04 -7.47
CA HIS A 97 1.22 4.45 -7.13
C HIS A 97 1.09 5.25 -8.42
N ASP A 98 -0.03 5.96 -8.57
CA ASP A 98 -0.43 6.70 -9.78
C ASP A 98 -0.29 5.88 -11.07
N LYS A 99 -0.60 4.59 -10.97
CA LYS A 99 -0.61 3.62 -12.08
C LYS A 99 -1.63 2.52 -11.82
N GLY A 100 -2.04 1.86 -12.91
CA GLY A 100 -2.99 0.76 -12.88
C GLY A 100 -2.45 -0.54 -13.46
N VAL A 101 -3.20 -1.61 -13.20
CA VAL A 101 -2.97 -2.95 -13.74
C VAL A 101 -4.32 -3.59 -14.07
N LYS A 102 -4.33 -4.50 -15.05
CA LYS A 102 -5.54 -5.19 -15.48
C LYS A 102 -5.38 -6.69 -15.28
N PHE A 103 -6.29 -7.31 -14.55
CA PHE A 103 -6.36 -8.75 -14.36
C PHE A 103 -7.72 -9.26 -14.79
N ASP A 104 -7.74 -10.27 -15.65
CA ASP A 104 -8.96 -11.00 -16.04
C ASP A 104 -10.13 -10.08 -16.47
N GLY A 105 -9.81 -8.96 -17.13
CA GLY A 105 -10.80 -7.98 -17.60
C GLY A 105 -11.05 -6.81 -16.66
N VAL A 106 -10.66 -6.90 -15.38
CA VAL A 106 -10.89 -5.90 -14.34
C VAL A 106 -9.72 -4.95 -14.19
N THR A 107 -10.00 -3.64 -14.18
CA THR A 107 -8.97 -2.58 -14.10
C THR A 107 -8.81 -2.05 -12.67
N PHE A 108 -7.60 -2.21 -12.13
CA PHE A 108 -7.19 -1.73 -10.80
C PHE A 108 -6.30 -0.49 -10.95
N PHE A 109 -6.45 0.47 -10.06
CA PHE A 109 -5.58 1.65 -9.99
C PHE A 109 -5.22 1.95 -8.54
N GLY A 110 -3.96 2.24 -8.26
CA GLY A 110 -3.49 2.51 -6.91
C GLY A 110 -2.93 3.91 -6.76
N SER A 111 -3.25 4.57 -5.65
CA SER A 111 -2.67 5.86 -5.28
C SER A 111 -2.41 5.95 -3.78
N SER A 112 -1.26 6.50 -3.43
CA SER A 112 -0.83 6.65 -2.03
C SER A 112 -1.07 8.03 -1.46
N TRP A 113 -1.60 8.98 -2.25
CA TRP A 113 -1.83 10.34 -1.77
C TRP A 113 -2.82 10.38 -0.61
N HIS A 114 -2.48 11.08 0.47
CA HIS A 114 -3.35 11.24 1.63
C HIS A 114 -3.13 12.58 2.36
N PRO A 115 -4.09 13.04 3.20
CA PRO A 115 -4.01 14.35 3.87
C PRO A 115 -3.30 14.32 5.24
N LEU A 116 -2.55 13.28 5.55
CA LEU A 116 -1.89 13.10 6.85
C LEU A 116 -0.53 13.82 6.86
N TYR A 117 -0.47 14.96 7.54
CA TYR A 117 0.72 15.81 7.61
C TYR A 117 1.90 15.09 8.26
N GLY A 118 3.10 15.30 7.70
CA GLY A 118 4.35 14.85 8.30
C GLY A 118 4.74 13.41 7.98
N TYR A 119 4.18 12.86 6.90
CA TYR A 119 4.42 11.52 6.37
C TYR A 119 4.70 11.59 4.85
N PRO A 120 5.28 10.52 4.26
CA PRO A 120 5.38 10.37 2.80
C PRO A 120 4.00 10.49 2.13
N PHE A 121 3.96 10.89 0.87
CA PHE A 121 2.72 11.07 0.10
C PHE A 121 1.72 12.07 0.70
N TYR A 122 2.14 12.86 1.70
CA TYR A 122 1.31 13.90 2.25
C TYR A 122 0.96 14.93 1.18
N THR A 123 -0.33 15.09 0.93
CA THR A 123 -0.87 16.15 0.07
C THR A 123 -2.01 16.85 0.81
N PRO A 124 -1.92 18.18 1.02
CA PRO A 124 -3.02 18.94 1.61
C PRO A 124 -4.32 18.75 0.82
N ARG A 125 -5.47 18.73 1.51
CA ARG A 125 -6.80 18.50 0.88
C ARG A 125 -7.07 19.36 -0.37
N PRO A 126 -6.73 20.66 -0.43
CA PRO A 126 -6.93 21.45 -1.64
C PRO A 126 -6.14 20.94 -2.86
N LYS A 127 -4.98 20.31 -2.65
CA LYS A 127 -4.13 19.75 -3.71
C LYS A 127 -4.49 18.30 -4.06
N LEU A 128 -5.16 17.58 -3.15
CA LEU A 128 -5.63 16.22 -3.41
C LEU A 128 -6.67 16.20 -4.53
N GLU A 129 -7.49 17.25 -4.65
CA GLU A 129 -8.47 17.35 -5.74
C GLU A 129 -7.80 17.21 -7.12
N GLU A 130 -6.64 17.83 -7.33
CA GLU A 130 -5.90 17.74 -8.58
C GLU A 130 -5.44 16.29 -8.87
N LYS A 131 -5.00 15.56 -7.83
CA LYS A 131 -4.63 14.14 -7.94
C LYS A 131 -5.83 13.30 -8.36
N TRP A 132 -6.97 13.49 -7.72
CA TRP A 132 -8.19 12.73 -8.04
C TRP A 132 -8.78 13.08 -9.40
N ARG A 133 -8.67 14.34 -9.84
CA ARG A 133 -9.07 14.77 -11.18
C ARG A 133 -8.20 14.17 -12.29
N SER A 134 -6.96 13.78 -11.97
CA SER A 134 -6.02 13.19 -12.92
C SER A 134 -6.18 11.67 -13.12
N LEU A 135 -7.11 11.05 -12.39
CA LEU A 135 -7.36 9.61 -12.51
C LEU A 135 -7.85 9.26 -13.92
N PRO A 136 -7.34 8.17 -14.53
CA PRO A 136 -7.84 7.71 -15.81
C PRO A 136 -9.31 7.26 -15.73
N SER A 137 -10.03 7.38 -16.84
CA SER A 137 -11.37 6.81 -16.98
C SER A 137 -11.32 5.29 -17.06
N GLY A 138 -12.40 4.61 -16.63
CA GLY A 138 -12.52 3.16 -16.76
C GLY A 138 -11.80 2.36 -15.67
N ILE A 139 -11.41 3.00 -14.57
CA ILE A 139 -11.02 2.30 -13.35
C ILE A 139 -12.26 1.63 -12.76
N GLU A 140 -12.16 0.33 -12.51
CA GLU A 140 -13.22 -0.42 -11.82
C GLU A 140 -12.94 -0.49 -10.31
N ILE A 141 -11.66 -0.63 -9.94
CA ILE A 141 -11.22 -0.71 -8.54
C ILE A 141 -10.12 0.33 -8.31
N LEU A 142 -10.45 1.35 -7.51
CA LEU A 142 -9.49 2.34 -7.02
C LEU A 142 -9.04 1.96 -5.61
N ILE A 143 -7.73 1.87 -5.42
CA ILE A 143 -7.10 1.50 -4.15
C ILE A 143 -6.39 2.73 -3.59
N THR A 144 -6.84 3.20 -2.44
CA THR A 144 -6.24 4.32 -1.71
C THR A 144 -5.95 3.92 -0.28
N HIS A 145 -4.94 4.55 0.32
CA HIS A 145 -4.61 4.29 1.72
C HIS A 145 -5.66 4.87 2.68
N THR A 146 -6.04 6.15 2.51
CA THR A 146 -7.10 6.76 3.33
C THR A 146 -8.47 6.61 2.66
N PRO A 147 -9.55 6.45 3.45
CA PRO A 147 -10.90 6.37 2.92
C PRO A 147 -11.35 7.68 2.26
N ALA A 148 -12.33 7.57 1.37
CA ALA A 148 -13.05 8.72 0.84
C ALA A 148 -13.76 9.47 1.98
N LEU A 149 -14.01 10.77 1.78
CA LEU A 149 -14.72 11.57 2.78
C LEU A 149 -16.14 11.00 2.98
N GLY A 150 -16.48 10.68 4.24
CA GLY A 150 -17.78 10.11 4.59
C GLY A 150 -17.81 8.58 4.62
N GLU A 151 -16.77 7.92 4.13
CA GLU A 151 -16.62 6.46 4.15
C GLU A 151 -15.73 6.01 5.32
N GLN A 152 -16.02 4.83 5.86
CA GLN A 152 -15.13 4.19 6.85
C GLN A 152 -13.95 3.52 6.13
N PRO A 153 -12.81 3.27 6.81
CA PRO A 153 -11.74 2.46 6.23
C PRO A 153 -12.27 1.04 5.96
N PHE A 154 -12.29 0.63 4.70
CA PHE A 154 -12.69 -0.70 4.26
C PHE A 154 -11.47 -1.50 3.82
N ILE A 155 -11.30 -2.70 4.35
CA ILE A 155 -10.37 -3.70 3.81
C ILE A 155 -11.13 -4.45 2.70
N PHE A 156 -10.78 -4.18 1.44
CA PHE A 156 -11.36 -4.91 0.31
C PHE A 156 -10.67 -6.27 0.15
N HIS A 157 -11.43 -7.35 0.35
CA HIS A 157 -11.14 -8.66 -0.24
C HIS A 157 -12.04 -8.79 -1.46
N ILE A 158 -11.47 -8.76 -2.66
CA ILE A 158 -12.23 -8.94 -3.90
C ILE A 158 -11.98 -10.37 -4.36
N CYS A 159 -12.82 -11.29 -3.87
CA CYS A 159 -12.90 -12.64 -4.37
C CYS A 159 -13.88 -12.64 -5.56
N PHE A 160 -13.41 -12.98 -6.74
CA PHE A 160 -14.26 -13.46 -7.83
C PHE A 160 -14.23 -14.99 -7.86
#